data_AF-A0A519RWF1-F1
#
_entry.id   AF-A0A519RWF1-F1
#
_cell.length_a   1.000
_cell.length_b   1.000
_cell.length_c   1.000
_cell.angle_alpha   90.00
_cell.angle_beta   90.00
_cell.angle_gamma   90.00
#
_symmetry.space_group_name_H-M   'P 1'
#
loop_
_entity.id
_entity.type
_entity.pdbx_description
1 polymer ?
#
loop_
_entity_poly.entity_id
_entity_poly.type
_entity_poly.pdbx_seq_one_letter_code
_entity_poly.pdbx_strand_id
1 'polypeptide(L)'
;MAAVIQKRFFRAVKSKVIIGFLFACFALLLAWGISKFAFTRMLNTVEVISAPNDKLRLVNDLSHKIARLDQLQRDEAFNKQGDYSFLRESRRVRSDLDTLRKLYKGDSAQLARIRSIKNLLTQRDKQFVSYLQVRETLVNTKSFSNEVKKLNELVESRAMQTDSAVLTTETTTSTTTVAPEEEEKSRGFLSKLFGKKKSDVYKIINEEFKVKRDTLNAKAEDSIMKSMTGSLKNIELEQRKKSQKFIKREAELSNASNTLTSQILQILRQVEGQAVAQVDLNGIQAKQVVNDGITQITAIIITFFLLTVILLYLILTDITKSNRYRKELEQAKDEAEYHGKAKQRFLSNMSHEIRTPLQSILGYA
;
A
#
# COMPACT_ATOMS: atom_id res chain seq x y z
N MET A 1 21.49 -7.19 -89.65
CA MET A 1 20.62 -8.17 -88.94
C MET A 1 21.13 -8.48 -87.52
N ALA A 2 22.41 -8.79 -87.31
CA ALA A 2 22.98 -9.12 -85.99
C ALA A 2 22.82 -8.02 -84.91
N ALA A 3 23.05 -6.75 -85.23
CA ALA A 3 22.91 -5.63 -84.29
C ALA A 3 21.46 -5.41 -83.79
N VAL A 4 20.47 -5.74 -84.63
CA VAL A 4 19.04 -5.61 -84.29
C VAL A 4 18.62 -6.71 -83.32
N ILE A 5 19.11 -7.93 -83.52
CA ILE A 5 18.89 -9.08 -82.62
C ILE A 5 19.53 -8.81 -81.26
N GLN A 6 20.76 -8.27 -81.23
CA GLN A 6 21.46 -7.92 -80.00
C GLN A 6 20.76 -6.81 -79.21
N LYS A 7 20.24 -5.76 -79.88
CA LYS A 7 19.42 -4.72 -79.24
C LYS A 7 18.10 -5.26 -78.66
N ARG A 8 17.39 -6.12 -79.40
CA ARG A 8 16.14 -6.76 -78.93
C ARG A 8 16.40 -7.63 -77.69
N PHE A 9 17.51 -8.35 -77.70
CA PHE A 9 17.94 -9.21 -76.60
C PHE A 9 18.26 -8.43 -75.31
N PHE A 10 19.11 -7.39 -75.39
CA PHE A 10 19.40 -6.55 -74.23
C PHE A 10 18.15 -5.88 -73.65
N ARG A 11 17.18 -5.51 -74.51
CA ARG A 11 15.90 -4.95 -74.08
C ARG A 11 15.05 -5.98 -73.32
N ALA A 12 15.00 -7.22 -73.80
CA ALA A 12 14.26 -8.31 -73.15
C ALA A 12 14.86 -8.68 -71.77
N VAL A 13 16.19 -8.81 -71.69
CA VAL A 13 16.87 -9.09 -70.41
C VAL A 13 16.72 -7.94 -69.42
N LYS A 14 16.92 -6.68 -69.87
CA LYS A 14 16.70 -5.50 -69.01
C LYS A 14 15.27 -5.43 -68.48
N SER A 15 14.27 -5.66 -69.34
CA SER A 15 12.87 -5.64 -68.91
C SER A 15 12.57 -6.73 -67.87
N LYS A 16 13.12 -7.94 -68.02
CA LYS A 16 12.96 -9.03 -67.05
C LYS A 16 13.64 -8.72 -65.71
N VAL A 17 14.85 -8.14 -65.73
CA VAL A 17 15.56 -7.73 -64.50
C VAL A 17 14.81 -6.61 -63.78
N ILE A 18 14.26 -5.64 -64.51
CA ILE A 18 13.43 -4.58 -63.94
C ILE A 18 12.18 -5.14 -63.28
N ILE A 19 11.50 -6.12 -63.91
CA ILE A 19 10.33 -6.78 -63.33
C ILE A 19 10.71 -7.54 -62.05
N GLY A 20 11.84 -8.26 -62.05
CA GLY A 20 12.33 -8.95 -60.85
C GLY A 20 12.65 -8.00 -59.70
N PHE A 21 13.26 -6.85 -60.00
CA PHE A 21 13.55 -5.80 -59.02
C PHE A 21 12.26 -5.15 -58.48
N LEU A 22 11.28 -4.90 -59.35
CA LEU A 22 9.96 -4.38 -58.96
C LEU A 22 9.24 -5.36 -58.02
N PHE A 23 9.29 -6.66 -58.31
CA PHE A 23 8.75 -7.70 -57.44
C PHE A 23 9.47 -7.76 -56.08
N ALA A 24 10.79 -7.66 -56.07
CA ALA A 24 11.57 -7.63 -54.83
C ALA A 24 11.25 -6.38 -53.99
N CYS A 25 11.10 -5.22 -54.62
CA CYS A 25 10.73 -3.98 -53.96
C CYS A 25 9.29 -4.04 -53.40
N PHE A 26 8.36 -4.61 -54.17
CA PHE A 26 7.00 -4.87 -53.72
C PHE A 26 6.93 -5.85 -52.55
N ALA A 27 7.73 -6.93 -52.60
CA ALA A 27 7.85 -7.89 -51.50
C ALA A 27 8.40 -7.25 -50.22
N LEU A 28 9.42 -6.40 -50.32
CA LEU A 28 9.96 -5.63 -49.19
C LEU A 28 8.93 -4.68 -48.58
N LEU A 29 8.14 -4.00 -49.41
CA LEU A 29 7.05 -3.13 -48.95
C LEU A 29 5.96 -3.91 -48.23
N LEU A 30 5.57 -5.09 -48.74
CA LEU A 30 4.60 -5.96 -48.07
C LEU A 30 5.14 -6.49 -46.74
N ALA A 31 6.38 -6.96 -46.70
CA ALA A 31 7.02 -7.42 -45.48
C ALA A 31 7.11 -6.31 -44.43
N TRP A 32 7.46 -5.08 -44.84
CA TRP A 32 7.48 -3.91 -43.96
C TRP A 32 6.08 -3.56 -43.44
N GLY A 33 5.06 -3.56 -44.30
CA GLY A 33 3.68 -3.27 -43.91
C GLY A 33 3.11 -4.29 -42.91
N ILE A 34 3.35 -5.58 -43.15
CA ILE A 34 2.91 -6.67 -42.28
C ILE A 34 3.65 -6.65 -40.94
N SER A 35 4.98 -6.47 -40.96
CA SER A 35 5.80 -6.33 -39.76
C SER A 35 5.32 -5.17 -38.91
N LYS A 36 5.08 -4.00 -39.52
CA LYS A 36 4.53 -2.83 -38.83
C LYS A 36 3.18 -3.14 -38.18
N PHE A 37 2.25 -3.80 -38.88
CA PHE A 37 0.93 -4.15 -38.34
C PHE A 37 1.03 -5.09 -37.14
N ALA A 38 1.84 -6.15 -37.24
CA ALA A 38 2.03 -7.11 -36.17
C ALA A 38 2.76 -6.49 -34.96
N PHE A 39 3.76 -5.65 -35.21
CA PHE A 39 4.45 -4.90 -34.18
C PHE A 39 3.52 -3.92 -33.44
N THR A 40 2.64 -3.21 -34.14
CA THR A 40 1.64 -2.34 -33.51
C THR A 40 0.66 -3.13 -32.63
N ARG A 41 0.20 -4.32 -33.07
CA ARG A 41 -0.63 -5.19 -32.22
C ARG A 41 0.10 -5.66 -30.96
N MET A 42 1.37 -6.02 -31.09
CA MET A 42 2.21 -6.43 -29.98
C MET A 42 2.43 -5.28 -28.99
N LEU A 43 2.80 -4.10 -29.47
CA LEU A 43 3.02 -2.92 -28.63
C LEU A 43 1.77 -2.55 -27.83
N ASN A 44 0.60 -2.48 -28.48
CA ASN A 44 -0.65 -2.16 -27.79
C ASN A 44 -0.98 -3.19 -26.70
N THR A 45 -0.70 -4.47 -26.95
CA THR A 45 -0.95 -5.55 -25.99
C THR A 45 -0.02 -5.43 -24.78
N VAL A 46 1.27 -5.16 -25.01
CA VAL A 46 2.27 -4.96 -23.95
C VAL A 46 1.97 -3.70 -23.15
N GLU A 47 1.56 -2.62 -23.81
CA GLU A 47 1.18 -1.35 -23.17
C GLU A 47 0.00 -1.53 -22.22
N VAL A 48 -1.02 -2.32 -22.60
CA VAL A 48 -2.17 -2.62 -21.75
C VAL A 48 -1.79 -3.46 -20.52
N ILE A 49 -0.85 -4.40 -20.64
CA ILE A 49 -0.35 -5.18 -19.49
C ILE A 49 0.56 -4.34 -18.59
N SER A 50 1.36 -3.45 -19.19
CA SER A 50 2.35 -2.64 -18.49
C SER A 50 1.76 -1.39 -17.86
N ALA A 51 0.53 -1.00 -18.23
CA ALA A 51 -0.19 0.10 -17.62
C ALA A 51 -0.47 -0.20 -16.13
N PRO A 52 -0.24 0.76 -15.22
CA PRO A 52 -0.58 0.60 -13.82
C PRO A 52 -2.05 0.22 -13.66
N ASN A 53 -2.32 -0.90 -12.98
CA ASN A 53 -3.71 -1.32 -12.76
C ASN A 53 -4.36 -0.42 -11.70
N ASP A 54 -5.12 0.57 -12.16
CA ASP A 54 -5.84 1.51 -11.30
C ASP A 54 -6.75 0.84 -10.28
N LYS A 55 -7.35 -0.31 -10.64
CA LYS A 55 -8.19 -1.08 -9.70
C LYS A 55 -7.35 -1.58 -8.53
N LEU A 56 -6.19 -2.18 -8.83
CA LEU A 56 -5.30 -2.74 -7.81
C LEU A 56 -4.70 -1.62 -6.93
N ARG A 57 -4.30 -0.50 -7.53
CA ARG A 57 -3.82 0.67 -6.80
C ARG A 57 -4.86 1.20 -5.82
N LEU A 58 -6.11 1.36 -6.26
CA LEU A 58 -7.19 1.83 -5.39
C LEU A 58 -7.54 0.83 -4.28
N VAL A 59 -7.54 -0.47 -4.57
CA VAL A 59 -7.78 -1.51 -3.57
C VAL A 59 -6.70 -1.48 -2.48
N ASN A 60 -5.43 -1.35 -2.88
CA ASN A 60 -4.32 -1.24 -1.93
C ASN A 60 -4.39 0.05 -1.08
N ASP A 61 -4.65 1.19 -1.72
CA ASP A 61 -4.84 2.47 -1.04
C ASP A 61 -6.02 2.43 -0.04
N LEU A 62 -7.14 1.81 -0.43
CA LEU A 62 -8.28 1.57 0.45
C LEU A 62 -7.89 0.72 1.67
N SER A 63 -7.06 -0.32 1.48
CA SER A 63 -6.59 -1.19 2.57
C SER A 63 -5.81 -0.39 3.61
N HIS A 64 -4.85 0.43 3.15
CA HIS A 64 -4.08 1.32 4.00
C HIS A 64 -4.95 2.37 4.70
N LYS A 65 -5.90 2.98 3.99
CA LYS A 65 -6.81 3.97 4.59
C LYS A 65 -7.73 3.35 5.63
N ILE A 66 -8.24 2.14 5.41
CA ILE A 66 -9.06 1.41 6.39
C ILE A 66 -8.24 1.04 7.63
N ALA A 67 -6.99 0.59 7.47
CA ALA A 67 -6.09 0.31 8.59
C ALA A 67 -5.76 1.57 9.39
N ARG A 68 -5.46 2.68 8.71
CA ARG A 68 -5.24 3.98 9.36
C ARG A 68 -6.47 4.47 10.11
N LEU A 69 -7.65 4.26 9.54
CA LEU A 69 -8.93 4.63 10.14
C LEU A 69 -9.19 3.85 11.44
N ASP A 70 -8.80 2.57 11.51
CA ASP A 70 -8.82 1.79 12.75
C ASP A 70 -7.88 2.38 13.81
N GLN A 71 -6.67 2.77 13.40
CA GLN A 71 -5.70 3.41 14.29
C GLN A 71 -6.23 4.75 14.84
N LEU A 72 -6.80 5.61 13.99
CA LEU A 72 -7.40 6.88 14.42
C LEU A 72 -8.53 6.68 15.44
N GLN A 73 -9.36 5.66 15.26
CA GLN A 73 -10.42 5.34 16.23
C GLN A 73 -9.83 4.89 17.58
N ARG A 74 -8.75 4.09 17.58
CA ARG A 74 -8.05 3.74 18.82
C ARG A 74 -7.47 4.97 19.49
N ASP A 75 -6.79 5.82 18.74
CA ASP A 75 -6.17 7.03 19.26
C ASP A 75 -7.23 7.97 19.87
N GLU A 76 -8.39 8.15 19.22
CA GLU A 76 -9.51 8.93 19.76
C GLU A 76 -10.21 8.25 20.96
N ALA A 77 -10.19 6.92 21.04
CA ALA A 77 -10.66 6.19 22.21
C ALA A 77 -9.81 6.52 23.45
N PHE A 78 -8.48 6.66 23.29
CA PHE A 78 -7.56 7.01 24.37
C PHE A 78 -7.47 8.52 24.64
N ASN A 79 -7.39 9.35 23.60
CA ASN A 79 -7.22 10.80 23.72
C ASN A 79 -8.56 11.55 23.65
N LYS A 80 -8.79 12.46 24.60
CA LYS A 80 -10.03 13.26 24.74
C LYS A 80 -10.17 14.40 23.72
N GLN A 81 -9.43 14.39 22.61
CA GLN A 81 -9.22 15.62 21.85
C GLN A 81 -10.41 16.11 21.02
N GLY A 82 -11.53 15.37 20.98
CA GLY A 82 -12.82 15.85 20.45
C GLY A 82 -12.84 16.18 18.96
N ASP A 83 -11.71 16.07 18.27
CA ASP A 83 -11.64 16.18 16.83
C ASP A 83 -12.15 14.86 16.25
N TYR A 84 -13.39 14.85 15.73
CA TYR A 84 -14.01 13.72 15.03
C TYR A 84 -13.33 13.46 13.67
N SER A 85 -12.00 13.32 13.70
CA SER A 85 -11.11 13.23 12.56
C SER A 85 -11.36 11.95 11.77
N PHE A 86 -11.69 10.85 12.45
CA PHE A 86 -12.06 9.59 11.82
C PHE A 86 -13.28 9.72 10.90
N LEU A 87 -14.25 10.61 11.19
CA LEU A 87 -15.43 10.83 10.34
C LEU A 87 -15.05 11.46 8.99
N ARG A 88 -13.99 12.27 8.96
CA ARG A 88 -13.47 12.84 7.71
C ARG A 88 -12.80 11.75 6.87
N GLU A 89 -11.96 10.93 7.49
CA GLU A 89 -11.30 9.81 6.81
C GLU A 89 -12.29 8.73 6.34
N SER A 90 -13.30 8.39 7.14
CA SER A 90 -14.33 7.44 6.72
C SER A 90 -15.10 7.94 5.48
N ARG A 91 -15.40 9.25 5.40
CA ARG A 91 -16.00 9.85 4.20
C ARG A 91 -15.09 9.74 2.98
N ARG A 92 -13.76 9.90 3.14
CA ARG A 92 -12.79 9.70 2.05
C ARG A 92 -12.79 8.24 1.58
N VAL A 93 -12.71 7.28 2.50
CA VAL A 93 -12.80 5.84 2.18
C VAL A 93 -14.09 5.51 1.43
N ARG A 94 -15.24 6.07 1.83
CA ARG A 94 -16.52 5.89 1.11
C ARG A 94 -16.48 6.44 -0.32
N SER A 95 -15.85 7.59 -0.53
CA SER A 95 -15.66 8.19 -1.85
C SER A 95 -14.75 7.33 -2.74
N ASP A 96 -13.68 6.78 -2.16
CA ASP A 96 -12.76 5.88 -2.86
C ASP A 96 -13.45 4.57 -3.24
N LEU A 97 -14.30 4.02 -2.35
CA LEU A 97 -15.16 2.87 -2.67
C LEU A 97 -16.16 3.17 -3.79
N ASP A 98 -16.71 4.38 -3.86
CA ASP A 98 -17.59 4.80 -4.96
C ASP A 98 -16.83 4.95 -6.28
N THR A 99 -15.56 5.36 -6.22
CA THR A 99 -14.65 5.37 -7.38
C THR A 99 -14.33 3.94 -7.84
N LEU A 100 -14.00 3.05 -6.89
CA LEU A 100 -13.75 1.63 -7.17
C LEU A 100 -14.97 0.97 -7.80
N ARG A 101 -16.17 1.26 -7.29
CA ARG A 101 -17.45 0.79 -7.85
C ARG A 101 -17.62 1.19 -9.32
N LYS A 102 -17.18 2.38 -9.73
CA LYS A 102 -17.25 2.83 -11.13
C LYS A 102 -16.32 2.01 -12.04
N LEU A 103 -15.18 1.55 -11.54
CA LEU A 103 -14.24 0.71 -12.29
C LEU A 103 -14.73 -0.73 -12.48
N TYR A 104 -15.68 -1.19 -11.65
CA TYR A 104 -16.29 -2.52 -11.71
C TYR A 104 -17.72 -2.52 -12.26
N LYS A 105 -18.11 -1.55 -13.10
CA LYS A 105 -19.48 -1.42 -13.65
C LYS A 105 -20.04 -2.69 -14.35
N GLY A 106 -19.20 -3.62 -14.76
CA GLY A 106 -19.60 -4.89 -15.39
C GLY A 106 -19.51 -6.13 -14.50
N ASP A 107 -19.07 -6.02 -13.25
CA ASP A 107 -18.83 -7.18 -12.37
C ASP A 107 -19.80 -7.16 -11.17
N SER A 108 -20.90 -7.91 -11.28
CA SER A 108 -21.96 -7.94 -10.27
C SER A 108 -21.47 -8.44 -8.92
N ALA A 109 -20.53 -9.39 -8.89
CA ALA A 109 -19.97 -9.94 -7.66
C ALA A 109 -19.11 -8.89 -6.94
N GLN A 110 -18.27 -8.16 -7.66
CA GLN A 110 -17.45 -7.09 -7.07
C GLN A 110 -18.32 -5.92 -6.59
N LEU A 111 -19.34 -5.56 -7.34
CA LEU A 111 -20.29 -4.52 -6.92
C LEU A 111 -21.02 -4.89 -5.62
N ALA A 112 -21.37 -6.17 -5.43
CA ALA A 112 -21.95 -6.66 -4.19
C ALA A 112 -20.94 -6.60 -3.03
N ARG A 113 -19.70 -7.04 -3.24
CA ARG A 113 -18.60 -6.96 -2.25
C ARG A 113 -18.34 -5.52 -1.79
N ILE A 114 -18.22 -4.58 -2.73
CA ILE A 114 -17.99 -3.16 -2.44
C ILE A 114 -19.17 -2.56 -1.65
N ARG A 115 -20.41 -2.94 -2.00
CA ARG A 115 -21.60 -2.52 -1.25
C ARG A 115 -21.59 -3.05 0.19
N SER A 116 -21.20 -4.32 0.38
CA SER A 116 -21.03 -4.91 1.71
C SER A 116 -19.98 -4.16 2.52
N ILE A 117 -18.83 -3.83 1.94
CA ILE A 117 -17.80 -3.00 2.61
C ILE A 117 -18.39 -1.65 3.05
N LYS A 118 -19.13 -0.96 2.17
CA LYS A 118 -19.74 0.34 2.49
C LYS A 118 -20.75 0.24 3.65
N ASN A 119 -21.53 -0.84 3.69
CA ASN A 119 -22.47 -1.12 4.77
C ASN A 119 -21.74 -1.40 6.10
N LEU A 120 -20.74 -2.27 6.09
CA LEU A 120 -19.92 -2.59 7.27
C LEU A 120 -19.22 -1.34 7.81
N LEU A 121 -18.67 -0.50 6.93
CA LEU A 121 -18.04 0.76 7.32
C LEU A 121 -19.03 1.70 8.02
N THR A 122 -20.26 1.80 7.50
CA THR A 122 -21.32 2.61 8.11
C THR A 122 -21.75 2.06 9.47
N GLN A 123 -21.87 0.74 9.60
CA GLN A 123 -22.19 0.09 10.88
C GLN A 123 -21.09 0.33 11.91
N ARG A 124 -19.83 0.18 11.50
CA ARG A 124 -18.66 0.41 12.36
C ARG A 124 -18.61 1.85 12.85
N ASP A 125 -18.78 2.83 11.96
CA ASP A 125 -18.79 4.24 12.34
C ASP A 125 -19.93 4.56 13.33
N LYS A 126 -21.12 4.00 13.08
CA LYS A 126 -22.27 4.17 13.99
C LYS A 126 -21.96 3.59 15.38
N GLN A 127 -21.40 2.38 15.45
CA GLN A 127 -21.03 1.74 16.72
C GLN A 127 -19.98 2.56 17.47
N PHE A 128 -18.99 3.11 16.77
CA PHE A 128 -17.95 3.92 17.39
C PHE A 128 -18.49 5.28 17.90
N VAL A 129 -19.36 5.95 17.14
CA VAL A 129 -20.04 7.16 17.63
C VAL A 129 -20.88 6.86 18.87
N SER A 130 -21.63 5.76 18.89
CA SER A 130 -22.38 5.33 20.08
C SER A 130 -21.48 5.03 21.27
N TYR A 131 -20.29 4.46 21.04
CA TYR A 131 -19.27 4.28 22.08
C TYR A 131 -18.81 5.63 22.66
N LEU A 132 -18.47 6.61 21.80
CA LEU A 132 -18.04 7.94 22.24
C LEU A 132 -19.11 8.64 23.09
N GLN A 133 -20.38 8.53 22.73
CA GLN A 133 -21.51 9.07 23.51
C GLN A 133 -21.65 8.42 24.89
N VAL A 134 -21.55 7.08 24.96
CA VAL A 134 -21.60 6.35 26.24
C VAL A 134 -20.41 6.71 27.12
N ARG A 135 -19.22 6.86 26.54
CA ARG A 135 -18.01 7.31 27.25
C ARG A 135 -18.18 8.72 27.82
N GLU A 136 -18.71 9.66 27.04
CA GLU A 136 -18.97 11.03 27.49
C GLU A 136 -19.93 11.07 28.69
N THR A 137 -21.03 10.31 28.64
CA THR A 137 -22.03 10.27 29.72
C THR A 137 -21.51 9.63 31.02
N LEU A 138 -20.61 8.66 30.93
CA LEU A 138 -20.06 7.94 32.08
C LEU A 138 -18.93 8.71 32.80
N VAL A 139 -18.21 9.57 32.09
CA VAL A 139 -17.21 10.49 32.68
C VAL A 139 -17.87 11.68 33.39
N ASN A 140 -19.20 11.84 33.29
CA ASN A 140 -19.91 12.93 33.93
C ASN A 140 -19.97 12.73 35.47
N THR A 141 -19.07 13.44 36.15
CA THR A 141 -18.77 13.35 37.59
C THR A 141 -19.90 13.82 38.51
N LYS A 142 -21.06 14.26 38.00
CA LYS A 142 -22.16 14.83 38.82
C LYS A 142 -22.57 13.93 40.00
N SER A 143 -22.68 12.62 39.79
CA SER A 143 -23.01 11.68 40.88
C SER A 143 -21.91 11.61 41.93
N PHE A 144 -20.64 11.61 41.54
CA PHE A 144 -19.53 11.63 42.49
C PHE A 144 -19.43 12.98 43.23
N SER A 145 -19.61 14.09 42.51
CA SER A 145 -19.60 15.44 43.09
C SER A 145 -20.71 15.61 44.13
N ASN A 146 -21.91 15.06 43.90
CA ASN A 146 -22.99 15.08 44.87
C ASN A 146 -22.67 14.23 46.11
N GLU A 147 -22.06 13.06 45.95
CA GLU A 147 -21.62 12.22 47.07
C GLU A 147 -20.48 12.87 47.88
N VAL A 148 -19.53 13.54 47.21
CA VAL A 148 -18.48 14.34 47.86
C VAL A 148 -19.08 15.54 48.59
N LYS A 149 -20.09 16.19 48.02
CA LYS A 149 -20.79 17.31 48.65
C LYS A 149 -21.52 16.89 49.93
N LYS A 150 -22.21 15.74 49.93
CA LYS A 150 -22.81 15.15 51.14
C LYS A 150 -21.77 14.85 52.23
N LEU A 151 -20.59 14.36 51.84
CA LEU A 151 -19.48 14.15 52.78
C LEU A 151 -18.99 15.48 53.36
N ASN A 152 -18.88 16.53 52.53
CA ASN A 152 -18.47 17.85 52.97
C ASN A 152 -19.50 18.48 53.95
N GLU A 153 -20.80 18.32 53.68
CA GLU A 153 -21.89 18.76 54.57
C GLU A 153 -21.85 18.07 55.94
N LEU A 154 -21.53 16.76 55.98
CA LEU A 154 -21.33 16.02 57.24
C LEU A 154 -20.11 16.52 58.02
N VAL A 155 -19.03 16.92 57.34
CA VAL A 155 -17.82 17.48 57.98
C VAL A 155 -18.07 18.90 58.50
N GLU A 156 -18.75 19.75 57.73
CA GLU A 156 -19.12 21.12 58.12
C GLU A 156 -20.03 21.12 59.36
N SER A 157 -20.98 20.19 59.45
CA SER A 157 -21.86 20.06 60.63
C SER A 157 -21.11 19.78 61.95
N ARG A 158 -19.93 19.15 61.90
CA ARG A 158 -19.07 18.90 63.06
C ARG A 158 -18.27 20.13 63.47
N ALA A 159 -17.75 20.88 62.50
CA ALA A 159 -16.96 22.09 62.77
C ALA A 159 -17.75 23.11 63.61
N MET A 160 -19.08 23.15 63.46
CA MET A 160 -19.96 24.01 64.26
C MET A 160 -20.26 23.48 65.68
N GLN A 161 -20.06 22.19 65.97
CA GLN A 161 -20.33 21.59 67.29
C GLN A 161 -19.10 21.56 68.22
N THR A 162 -17.88 21.64 67.68
CA THR A 162 -16.64 21.61 68.47
C THR A 162 -16.34 22.92 69.21
N ASP A 163 -16.90 24.05 68.76
CA ASP A 163 -16.67 25.38 69.37
C ASP A 163 -17.36 25.56 70.75
N SER A 164 -18.14 24.59 71.22
CA SER A 164 -18.86 24.66 72.52
C SER A 164 -18.23 23.86 73.67
N ALA A 165 -17.05 23.24 73.47
CA ALA A 165 -16.41 22.44 74.52
C ALA A 165 -15.55 23.30 75.45
N VAL A 166 -16.10 23.73 76.59
CA VAL A 166 -15.35 24.39 77.67
C VAL A 166 -14.43 23.37 78.35
N LEU A 167 -13.11 23.60 78.29
CA LEU A 167 -12.13 22.86 79.10
C LEU A 167 -12.05 23.50 80.50
N THR A 168 -12.50 22.80 81.54
CA THR A 168 -12.21 23.16 82.93
C THR A 168 -10.99 22.37 83.41
N THR A 169 -9.85 23.05 83.56
CA THR A 169 -8.68 22.52 84.27
C THR A 169 -8.72 22.99 85.72
N GLU A 170 -8.95 22.11 86.69
CA GLU A 170 -8.78 22.43 88.11
C GLU A 170 -7.31 22.25 88.51
N THR A 171 -6.65 23.34 88.91
CA THR A 171 -5.29 23.32 89.47
C THR A 171 -5.35 23.30 90.99
N THR A 172 -5.04 22.17 91.62
CA THR A 172 -4.89 22.09 93.09
C THR A 172 -3.42 22.23 93.49
N THR A 173 -3.06 23.37 94.07
CA THR A 173 -1.70 23.63 94.59
C THR A 173 -1.58 23.12 96.03
N SER A 174 -0.90 21.98 96.24
CA SER A 174 -0.62 21.47 97.59
C SER A 174 0.76 21.96 98.06
N THR A 175 0.78 22.90 99.01
CA THR A 175 2.01 23.41 99.62
C THR A 175 2.32 22.62 100.89
N THR A 176 3.31 21.71 100.83
CA THR A 176 3.84 21.05 102.03
C THR A 176 5.01 21.85 102.60
N THR A 177 4.79 22.50 103.74
CA THR A 177 5.84 23.08 104.60
C THR A 177 6.45 21.99 105.48
N VAL A 178 7.74 21.69 105.30
CA VAL A 178 8.50 20.81 106.20
C VAL A 178 9.23 21.68 107.22
N ALA A 179 8.86 21.55 108.50
CA ALA A 179 9.60 22.10 109.63
C ALA A 179 10.71 21.11 110.04
N PRO A 180 11.89 21.58 110.48
CA PRO A 180 12.97 20.68 110.89
C PRO A 180 12.70 20.10 112.29
N GLU A 181 12.82 18.78 112.41
CA GLU A 181 12.93 18.09 113.70
C GLU A 181 14.35 18.24 114.25
N GLU A 182 14.48 18.70 115.50
CA GLU A 182 15.63 18.43 116.36
C GLU A 182 15.15 18.11 117.76
N GLU A 183 15.52 16.94 118.27
CA GLU A 183 16.21 16.73 119.57
C GLU A 183 16.54 15.22 119.70
N GLU A 184 17.70 14.76 120.21
CA GLU A 184 18.25 15.09 121.53
C GLU A 184 19.70 14.57 121.76
N LYS A 185 20.42 15.27 122.67
CA LYS A 185 21.62 14.91 123.47
C LYS A 185 23.01 14.95 122.77
N SER A 186 24.01 15.67 123.28
CA SER A 186 24.50 15.75 124.67
C SER A 186 25.02 17.15 125.05
N ARG A 187 24.88 17.52 126.33
CA ARG A 187 25.36 18.79 126.92
C ARG A 187 26.83 18.68 127.34
N GLY A 188 27.62 19.72 127.07
CA GLY A 188 29.02 19.85 127.52
C GLY A 188 29.49 21.30 127.67
N PHE A 189 29.06 21.93 128.78
CA PHE A 189 29.68 22.99 129.60
C PHE A 189 30.30 24.30 129.03
N LEU A 190 30.55 24.53 127.73
CA LEU A 190 31.39 25.70 127.30
C LEU A 190 30.94 26.57 126.12
N SER A 191 29.64 26.66 125.76
CA SER A 191 29.22 27.52 124.62
C SER A 191 28.40 28.76 124.96
N LYS A 192 28.35 29.18 126.24
CA LYS A 192 27.98 30.57 126.57
C LYS A 192 29.15 31.48 126.20
N LEU A 193 29.18 31.86 124.93
CA LEU A 193 29.74 33.08 124.34
C LEU A 193 29.85 32.80 122.83
N PHE A 194 29.41 33.77 122.03
CA PHE A 194 29.49 33.82 120.56
C PHE A 194 28.33 33.19 119.78
N GLY A 195 27.55 34.09 119.16
CA GLY A 195 26.39 33.79 118.33
C GLY A 195 26.73 33.15 116.99
N LYS A 196 25.81 32.28 116.52
CA LYS A 196 25.82 31.62 115.21
C LYS A 196 25.01 32.40 114.18
N LYS A 197 25.54 32.46 112.95
CA LYS A 197 24.87 32.82 111.70
C LYS A 197 24.26 31.54 111.08
N LYS A 198 23.01 31.56 110.60
CA LYS A 198 22.32 30.43 109.93
C LYS A 198 22.35 30.60 108.39
N SER A 199 22.48 29.50 107.66
CA SER A 199 22.48 29.33 106.20
C SER A 199 21.10 28.93 105.66
N ASP A 200 20.78 29.38 104.45
CA ASP A 200 19.49 29.25 103.74
C ASP A 200 19.18 27.85 103.17
N VAL A 201 17.88 27.61 102.91
CA VAL A 201 17.25 26.37 102.44
C VAL A 201 16.78 26.53 100.97
N TYR A 202 16.91 25.49 100.13
CA TYR A 202 16.36 25.44 98.76
C TYR A 202 15.02 24.68 98.69
N LYS A 203 14.12 25.09 97.77
CA LYS A 203 12.77 24.54 97.55
C LYS A 203 12.71 23.83 96.19
N ILE A 204 12.28 22.56 96.15
CA ILE A 204 12.03 21.79 94.91
C ILE A 204 10.51 21.67 94.72
N ILE A 205 10.00 22.00 93.54
CA ILE A 205 8.58 21.95 93.17
C ILE A 205 8.40 20.79 92.18
N ASN A 206 7.53 19.83 92.49
CA ASN A 206 7.06 18.81 91.56
C ASN A 206 5.59 19.08 91.20
N GLU A 207 5.30 19.32 89.93
CA GLU A 207 3.95 19.48 89.40
C GLU A 207 3.50 18.16 88.74
N GLU A 208 2.38 17.59 89.17
CA GLU A 208 1.75 16.43 88.52
C GLU A 208 0.46 16.86 87.83
N PHE A 209 0.40 16.76 86.49
CA PHE A 209 -0.78 17.09 85.70
C PHE A 209 -1.74 15.89 85.64
N LYS A 210 -2.83 15.89 86.44
CA LYS A 210 -3.94 14.95 86.26
C LYS A 210 -5.02 15.55 85.37
N VAL A 211 -4.92 15.29 84.06
CA VAL A 211 -5.98 15.64 83.09
C VAL A 211 -7.07 14.57 83.14
N LYS A 212 -8.24 14.87 83.74
CA LYS A 212 -9.45 14.07 83.51
C LYS A 212 -10.08 14.50 82.19
N ARG A 213 -9.97 13.65 81.16
CA ARG A 213 -10.75 13.76 79.91
C ARG A 213 -12.14 13.14 80.15
N ASP A 214 -13.18 13.96 80.19
CA ASP A 214 -14.57 13.46 80.21
C ASP A 214 -14.95 12.86 78.85
N THR A 215 -15.38 11.60 78.87
CA THR A 215 -15.56 10.70 77.70
C THR A 215 -16.98 10.69 77.14
N LEU A 216 -17.70 11.81 77.17
CA LEU A 216 -19.07 11.89 76.61
C LEU A 216 -19.11 12.02 75.07
N ASN A 217 -17.99 12.41 74.42
CA ASN A 217 -17.94 12.62 72.96
C ASN A 217 -17.39 11.44 72.13
N ALA A 218 -16.78 10.42 72.75
CA ALA A 218 -16.13 9.33 72.00
C ALA A 218 -17.11 8.40 71.26
N LYS A 219 -18.33 8.18 71.79
CA LYS A 219 -19.35 7.33 71.15
C LYS A 219 -19.98 7.98 69.90
N ALA A 220 -20.12 9.31 69.90
CA ALA A 220 -20.60 10.05 68.74
C ALA A 220 -19.52 10.10 67.63
N GLU A 221 -18.24 10.23 68.01
CA GLU A 221 -17.10 10.12 67.09
C GLU A 221 -17.06 8.76 66.38
N ASP A 222 -17.21 7.66 67.12
CA ASP A 222 -17.22 6.30 66.54
C ASP A 222 -18.40 6.08 65.59
N SER A 223 -19.59 6.58 65.93
CA SER A 223 -20.78 6.46 65.08
C SER A 223 -20.66 7.26 63.78
N ILE A 224 -20.13 8.49 63.85
CA ILE A 224 -19.93 9.35 62.67
C ILE A 224 -18.80 8.79 61.80
N MET A 225 -17.68 8.38 62.38
CA MET A 225 -16.60 7.72 61.64
C MET A 225 -17.08 6.44 60.95
N LYS A 226 -17.94 5.66 61.60
CA LYS A 226 -18.58 4.48 61.00
C LYS A 226 -19.50 4.85 59.83
N SER A 227 -20.26 5.94 59.93
CA SER A 227 -21.12 6.44 58.83
C SER A 227 -20.32 7.01 57.66
N MET A 228 -19.19 7.67 57.93
CA MET A 228 -18.28 8.23 56.94
C MET A 228 -17.53 7.11 56.21
N THR A 229 -17.04 6.12 56.95
CA THR A 229 -16.41 4.92 56.39
C THR A 229 -17.41 4.10 55.57
N GLY A 230 -18.67 4.00 56.02
CA GLY A 230 -19.76 3.39 55.26
C GLY A 230 -20.08 4.13 53.97
N SER A 231 -20.14 5.46 54.00
CA SER A 231 -20.40 6.30 52.82
C SER A 231 -19.24 6.26 51.82
N LEU A 232 -18.00 6.33 52.29
CA LEU A 232 -16.79 6.17 51.48
C LEU A 232 -16.74 4.78 50.82
N LYS A 233 -17.07 3.72 51.57
CA LYS A 233 -17.15 2.36 51.04
C LYS A 233 -18.25 2.22 49.98
N ASN A 234 -19.40 2.87 50.17
CA ASN A 234 -20.48 2.88 49.17
C ASN A 234 -20.06 3.62 47.89
N ILE A 235 -19.37 4.76 48.02
CA ILE A 235 -18.81 5.49 46.88
C ILE A 235 -17.79 4.63 46.14
N GLU A 236 -16.89 3.97 46.87
CA GLU A 236 -15.89 3.09 46.29
C GLU A 236 -16.56 1.92 45.52
N LEU A 237 -17.57 1.28 46.11
CA LEU A 237 -18.30 0.18 45.49
C LEU A 237 -19.07 0.65 44.23
N GLU A 238 -19.72 1.80 44.27
CA GLU A 238 -20.42 2.37 43.12
C GLU A 238 -19.45 2.76 41.99
N GLN A 239 -18.31 3.36 42.33
CA GLN A 239 -17.25 3.67 41.36
C GLN A 239 -16.66 2.41 40.75
N ARG A 240 -16.37 1.38 41.56
CA ARG A 240 -15.89 0.08 41.06
C ARG A 240 -16.91 -0.56 40.13
N LYS A 241 -18.20 -0.59 40.49
CA LYS A 241 -19.26 -1.13 39.63
C LYS A 241 -19.39 -0.36 38.31
N LYS A 242 -19.37 0.98 38.34
CA LYS A 242 -19.44 1.82 37.15
C LYS A 242 -18.21 1.60 36.25
N SER A 243 -17.02 1.60 36.83
CA SER A 243 -15.76 1.32 36.14
C SER A 243 -15.75 -0.06 35.48
N GLN A 244 -16.17 -1.11 36.21
CA GLN A 244 -16.27 -2.46 35.65
C GLN A 244 -17.28 -2.56 34.49
N LYS A 245 -18.46 -1.94 34.63
CA LYS A 245 -19.44 -1.86 33.53
C LYS A 245 -18.87 -1.13 32.32
N PHE A 246 -18.13 -0.05 32.55
CA PHE A 246 -17.47 0.72 31.49
C PHE A 246 -16.43 -0.12 30.75
N ILE A 247 -15.47 -0.71 31.47
CA ILE A 247 -14.42 -1.56 30.89
C ILE A 247 -15.03 -2.72 30.09
N LYS A 248 -16.06 -3.38 30.64
CA LYS A 248 -16.76 -4.46 29.95
C LYS A 248 -17.40 -3.96 28.66
N ARG A 249 -18.11 -2.83 28.71
CA ARG A 249 -18.82 -2.27 27.55
C ARG A 249 -17.86 -1.78 26.47
N GLU A 250 -16.76 -1.18 26.87
CA GLU A 250 -15.65 -0.79 26.00
C GLU A 250 -15.03 -1.99 25.29
N ALA A 251 -14.74 -3.07 26.02
CA ALA A 251 -14.20 -4.30 25.44
C ALA A 251 -15.16 -4.92 24.41
N GLU A 252 -16.47 -5.00 24.72
CA GLU A 252 -17.49 -5.48 23.78
C GLU A 252 -17.53 -4.66 22.48
N LEU A 253 -17.55 -3.34 22.58
CA LEU A 253 -17.60 -2.43 21.44
C LEU A 253 -16.31 -2.48 20.61
N SER A 254 -15.16 -2.54 21.28
CA SER A 254 -13.84 -2.67 20.62
C SER A 254 -13.75 -4.00 19.85
N ASN A 255 -14.19 -5.11 20.45
CA ASN A 255 -14.21 -6.42 19.79
C ASN A 255 -15.15 -6.45 18.57
N ALA A 256 -16.33 -5.84 18.68
CA ALA A 256 -17.25 -5.72 17.55
C ALA A 256 -16.64 -4.88 16.42
N SER A 257 -16.00 -3.76 16.74
CA SER A 257 -15.31 -2.90 15.77
C SER A 257 -14.17 -3.64 15.07
N ASN A 258 -13.31 -4.33 15.82
CA ASN A 258 -12.21 -5.15 15.28
C ASN A 258 -12.73 -6.21 14.31
N THR A 259 -13.86 -6.83 14.64
CA THR A 259 -14.52 -7.84 13.79
C THR A 259 -15.02 -7.21 12.49
N LEU A 260 -15.61 -6.01 12.54
CA LEU A 260 -16.04 -5.31 11.33
C LEU A 260 -14.85 -4.89 10.46
N THR A 261 -13.79 -4.35 11.07
CA THR A 261 -12.56 -3.99 10.36
C THR A 261 -11.94 -5.22 9.69
N SER A 262 -11.85 -6.36 10.38
CA SER A 262 -11.28 -7.59 9.80
C SER A 262 -12.13 -8.13 8.65
N GLN A 263 -13.46 -8.10 8.77
CA GLN A 263 -14.38 -8.47 7.68
C GLN A 263 -14.22 -7.56 6.46
N ILE A 264 -14.12 -6.24 6.67
CA ILE A 264 -13.87 -5.27 5.60
C ILE A 264 -12.56 -5.59 4.87
N LEU A 265 -11.46 -5.78 5.63
CA LEU A 265 -10.15 -6.09 5.06
C LEU A 265 -10.15 -7.44 4.35
N GLN A 266 -10.87 -8.43 4.86
CA GLN A 266 -11.00 -9.74 4.20
C GLN A 266 -11.73 -9.62 2.86
N ILE A 267 -12.85 -8.90 2.80
CA ILE A 267 -13.56 -8.68 1.53
C ILE A 267 -12.65 -7.92 0.56
N LEU A 268 -11.91 -6.91 1.04
CA LEU A 268 -11.00 -6.13 0.22
C LEU A 268 -9.85 -6.99 -0.34
N ARG A 269 -9.26 -7.88 0.46
CA ARG A 269 -8.27 -8.87 0.00
C ARG A 269 -8.85 -9.84 -1.03
N GLN A 270 -10.12 -10.21 -0.91
CA GLN A 270 -10.77 -11.04 -1.93
C GLN A 270 -10.97 -10.29 -3.25
N VAL A 271 -11.34 -9.00 -3.19
CA VAL A 271 -11.42 -8.11 -4.37
C VAL A 271 -10.02 -8.00 -5.01
N GLU A 272 -8.98 -7.80 -4.20
CA GLU A 272 -7.58 -7.74 -4.62
C GLU A 272 -7.14 -9.03 -5.32
N GLY A 273 -7.32 -10.18 -4.67
CA GLY A 273 -6.93 -11.47 -5.22
C GLY A 273 -7.63 -11.79 -6.54
N GLN A 274 -8.92 -11.45 -6.67
CA GLN A 274 -9.64 -11.60 -7.94
C GLN A 274 -9.12 -10.63 -9.02
N ALA A 275 -8.75 -9.40 -8.65
CA ALA A 275 -8.15 -8.45 -9.57
C ALA A 275 -6.78 -8.91 -10.08
N VAL A 276 -5.93 -9.45 -9.19
CA VAL A 276 -4.62 -10.01 -9.55
C VAL A 276 -4.78 -11.23 -10.46
N ALA A 277 -5.67 -12.17 -10.11
CA ALA A 277 -5.94 -13.34 -10.95
C ALA A 277 -6.42 -12.95 -12.35
N GLN A 278 -7.25 -11.91 -12.47
CA GLN A 278 -7.68 -11.40 -13.77
C GLN A 278 -6.52 -10.79 -14.57
N VAL A 279 -5.59 -10.08 -13.92
CA VAL A 279 -4.39 -9.54 -14.57
C VAL A 279 -3.51 -10.68 -15.08
N ASP A 280 -3.31 -11.74 -14.27
CA ASP A 280 -2.51 -12.89 -14.66
C ASP A 280 -3.11 -13.60 -15.89
N LEU A 281 -4.43 -13.82 -15.89
CA LEU A 281 -5.15 -14.39 -17.03
C LEU A 281 -5.02 -13.53 -18.29
N ASN A 282 -5.22 -12.22 -18.16
CA ASN A 282 -5.05 -11.29 -19.27
C ASN A 282 -3.60 -11.27 -19.78
N GLY A 283 -2.62 -11.38 -18.88
CA GLY A 283 -1.20 -11.47 -19.21
C GLY A 283 -0.86 -12.75 -19.98
N ILE A 284 -1.47 -13.88 -19.63
CA ILE A 284 -1.33 -15.14 -20.38
C ILE A 284 -1.94 -15.02 -21.78
N GLN A 285 -3.16 -14.50 -21.90
CA GLN A 285 -3.82 -14.31 -23.21
C GLN A 285 -3.02 -13.37 -24.11
N ALA A 286 -2.51 -12.28 -23.55
CA ALA A 286 -1.64 -11.36 -24.26
C ALA A 286 -0.37 -12.03 -24.78
N LYS A 287 0.30 -12.86 -23.98
CA LYS A 287 1.46 -13.64 -24.44
C LYS A 287 1.09 -14.56 -25.62
N GLN A 288 -0.09 -15.18 -25.58
CA GLN A 288 -0.58 -16.01 -26.68
C GLN A 288 -0.80 -15.18 -27.95
N VAL A 289 -1.48 -14.04 -27.86
CA VAL A 289 -1.70 -13.13 -29.01
C VAL A 289 -0.37 -12.65 -29.61
N VAL A 290 0.63 -12.37 -28.78
CA VAL A 290 1.97 -11.99 -29.24
C VAL A 290 2.66 -13.16 -29.95
N ASN A 291 2.64 -14.36 -29.38
CA ASN A 291 3.22 -15.55 -30.00
C ASN A 291 2.54 -15.90 -31.33
N ASP A 292 1.23 -15.79 -31.42
CA ASP A 292 0.47 -15.99 -32.66
C ASP A 292 0.88 -14.96 -33.72
N GLY A 293 1.08 -13.69 -33.32
CA GLY A 293 1.62 -12.66 -34.20
C GLY A 293 3.03 -12.99 -34.70
N ILE A 294 3.91 -13.46 -33.82
CA ILE A 294 5.29 -13.85 -34.17
C ILE A 294 5.31 -15.03 -35.14
N THR A 295 4.49 -16.05 -34.92
CA THR A 295 4.43 -17.23 -35.81
C THR A 295 3.93 -16.85 -37.20
N GLN A 296 2.92 -15.99 -37.31
CA GLN A 296 2.44 -15.47 -38.59
C GLN A 296 3.52 -14.69 -39.34
N ILE A 297 4.24 -13.78 -38.66
CA ILE A 297 5.36 -13.04 -39.26
C ILE A 297 6.45 -14.01 -39.75
N THR A 298 6.80 -15.00 -38.93
CA THR A 298 7.84 -15.98 -39.26
C THR A 298 7.47 -16.81 -40.49
N ALA A 299 6.22 -17.27 -40.59
CA ALA A 299 5.73 -18.00 -41.77
C ALA A 299 5.80 -17.16 -43.05
N ILE A 300 5.47 -15.87 -42.96
CA ILE A 300 5.54 -14.94 -44.08
C ILE A 300 6.99 -14.73 -44.52
N ILE A 301 7.91 -14.51 -43.57
CA ILE A 301 9.36 -14.38 -43.86
C ILE A 301 9.88 -15.63 -44.57
N ILE A 302 9.55 -16.83 -44.08
CA ILE A 302 9.97 -18.10 -44.71
C ILE A 302 9.41 -18.23 -46.12
N THR A 303 8.12 -17.90 -46.33
CA THR A 303 7.48 -17.95 -47.65
C THR A 303 8.13 -16.98 -48.62
N PHE A 304 8.42 -15.75 -48.20
CA PHE A 304 9.12 -14.77 -49.03
C PHE A 304 10.57 -15.20 -49.33
N PHE A 305 11.28 -15.76 -48.34
CA PHE A 305 12.63 -16.29 -48.54
C PHE A 305 12.65 -17.42 -49.57
N LEU A 306 11.68 -18.34 -49.52
CA LEU A 306 11.53 -19.38 -50.54
C LEU A 306 11.25 -18.80 -51.93
N LEU A 307 10.36 -17.81 -52.02
CA LEU A 307 10.02 -17.17 -53.29
C LEU A 307 11.21 -16.45 -53.91
N THR A 308 12.02 -15.74 -53.12
CA THR A 308 13.23 -15.06 -53.60
C THR A 308 14.28 -16.06 -54.10
N VAL A 309 14.47 -17.18 -53.39
CA VAL A 309 15.37 -18.26 -53.83
C VAL A 309 14.92 -18.86 -55.16
N ILE A 310 13.62 -19.13 -55.32
CA ILE A 310 13.05 -19.66 -56.58
C ILE A 310 13.26 -18.66 -57.72
N LEU A 311 12.97 -17.38 -57.50
CA LEU A 311 13.11 -16.34 -58.52
C LEU A 311 14.58 -16.16 -58.93
N LEU A 312 15.51 -16.20 -57.98
CA LEU A 312 16.94 -16.17 -58.26
C LEU A 312 17.36 -17.36 -59.13
N TYR A 313 16.91 -18.57 -58.78
CA TYR A 313 17.19 -19.79 -59.56
C TYR A 313 16.67 -19.69 -61.00
N LEU A 314 15.45 -19.19 -61.20
CA LEU A 314 14.86 -18.99 -62.53
C LEU A 314 15.67 -18.00 -63.37
N ILE A 315 16.09 -16.87 -62.79
CA ILE A 315 16.89 -15.86 -63.48
C ILE A 315 18.25 -16.45 -63.89
N LEU A 316 18.95 -17.13 -62.98
CA LEU A 316 20.26 -17.73 -63.26
C LEU A 316 20.16 -18.79 -64.37
N THR A 317 19.13 -19.63 -64.33
CA THR A 317 18.89 -20.66 -65.35
C THR A 317 18.57 -20.03 -66.71
N ASP A 318 17.74 -18.98 -66.75
CA ASP A 318 17.38 -18.29 -67.99
C ASP A 318 18.59 -17.59 -68.63
N ILE A 319 19.42 -16.90 -67.84
CA ILE A 319 20.66 -16.28 -68.30
C ILE A 319 21.61 -17.33 -68.88
N THR A 320 21.74 -18.48 -68.22
CA THR A 320 22.61 -19.58 -68.66
C THR A 320 22.15 -20.15 -69.99
N LYS A 321 20.85 -20.47 -70.12
CA LYS A 321 20.26 -20.93 -71.40
C LYS A 321 20.45 -19.90 -72.50
N SER A 322 20.22 -18.63 -72.18
CA SER A 322 20.35 -17.56 -73.14
C SER A 322 21.78 -17.37 -73.64
N ASN A 323 22.78 -17.47 -72.76
CA ASN A 323 24.19 -17.39 -73.16
C ASN A 323 24.58 -18.57 -74.05
N ARG A 324 24.07 -19.78 -73.77
CA ARG A 324 24.29 -20.95 -74.63
C ARG A 324 23.71 -20.73 -76.03
N TYR A 325 22.46 -20.28 -76.15
CA TYR A 325 21.85 -19.97 -77.44
C TYR A 325 22.59 -18.89 -78.22
N ARG A 326 23.13 -17.86 -77.54
CA ARG A 326 23.98 -16.84 -78.19
C ARG A 326 25.24 -17.47 -78.79
N LYS A 327 25.91 -18.36 -78.06
CA LYS A 327 27.13 -19.03 -78.52
C LYS A 327 26.85 -19.96 -79.71
N GLU A 328 25.76 -20.73 -79.66
CA GLU A 328 25.32 -21.59 -80.78
C GLU A 328 24.99 -20.76 -82.03
N LEU A 329 24.30 -19.63 -81.88
CA LEU A 329 23.97 -18.74 -82.99
C LEU A 329 25.21 -18.08 -83.60
N GLU A 330 26.19 -17.70 -82.77
CA GLU A 330 27.46 -17.15 -83.23
C GLU A 330 28.26 -18.19 -84.04
N GLN A 331 28.35 -19.43 -83.54
CA GLN A 331 29.00 -20.54 -84.25
C GLN A 331 28.33 -20.85 -85.61
N ALA A 332 27.00 -20.96 -85.64
CA ALA A 332 26.26 -21.21 -86.88
C ALA A 332 26.41 -20.07 -87.90
N LYS A 333 26.49 -18.82 -87.42
CA LYS A 333 26.75 -17.65 -88.27
C LYS A 333 28.15 -17.70 -88.88
N ASP A 334 29.16 -18.04 -88.08
CA ASP A 334 30.55 -18.14 -88.56
C ASP A 334 30.72 -19.27 -89.58
N GLU A 335 30.07 -20.42 -89.35
CA GLU A 335 30.04 -21.54 -90.30
C GLU A 335 29.34 -21.14 -91.62
N ALA A 336 28.20 -20.47 -91.55
CA ALA A 336 27.50 -19.96 -92.73
C ALA A 336 28.34 -18.93 -93.51
N GLU A 337 29.04 -18.02 -92.81
CA GLU A 337 29.96 -17.08 -93.44
C GLU A 337 31.17 -17.78 -94.07
N TYR A 338 31.71 -18.81 -93.42
CA TYR A 338 32.80 -19.62 -93.95
C TYR A 338 32.38 -20.32 -95.26
N HIS A 339 31.24 -21.02 -95.25
CA HIS A 339 30.70 -21.66 -96.45
C HIS A 339 30.34 -20.64 -97.54
N GLY A 340 29.80 -19.49 -97.16
CA GLY A 340 29.50 -18.40 -98.09
C GLY A 340 30.76 -17.89 -98.79
N LYS A 341 31.83 -17.62 -98.04
CA LYS A 341 33.13 -17.20 -98.58
C LYS A 341 33.79 -18.29 -99.43
N ALA A 342 33.72 -19.55 -99.01
CA ALA A 342 34.24 -20.68 -99.77
C ALA A 342 33.51 -20.83 -101.12
N LYS A 343 32.17 -20.74 -101.12
CA LYS A 343 31.36 -20.74 -102.34
C LYS A 343 31.69 -19.57 -103.26
N GLN A 344 31.82 -18.36 -102.70
CA GLN A 344 32.18 -17.18 -103.48
C GLN A 344 33.57 -17.31 -104.13
N ARG A 345 34.57 -17.79 -103.37
CA ARG A 345 35.92 -18.09 -103.89
C ARG A 345 35.87 -19.15 -104.99
N PHE A 346 35.14 -20.24 -104.79
CA PHE A 346 34.98 -21.28 -105.80
C PHE A 346 34.36 -20.74 -107.08
N LEU A 347 33.24 -20.01 -107.00
CA LEU A 347 32.59 -19.41 -108.17
C LEU A 347 33.49 -18.39 -108.89
N SER A 348 34.25 -17.59 -108.13
CA SER A 348 35.22 -16.64 -108.68
C SER A 348 36.35 -17.36 -109.42
N ASN A 349 36.90 -18.42 -108.82
CA ASN A 349 37.98 -19.21 -109.42
C ASN A 349 37.49 -19.98 -110.65
N MET A 350 36.32 -20.64 -110.58
CA MET A 350 35.71 -21.31 -111.73
C MET A 350 35.42 -20.33 -112.88
N SER A 351 34.92 -19.13 -112.58
CA SER A 351 34.72 -18.10 -113.59
C SER A 351 36.04 -17.71 -114.28
N HIS A 352 37.12 -17.62 -113.51
CA HIS A 352 38.46 -17.33 -114.04
C HIS A 352 38.99 -18.47 -114.92
N GLU A 353 38.86 -19.72 -114.47
CA GLU A 353 39.35 -20.89 -115.19
C GLU A 353 38.52 -21.25 -116.42
N ILE A 354 37.22 -20.93 -116.46
CA ILE A 354 36.37 -21.13 -117.65
C ILE A 354 36.64 -20.06 -118.71
N ARG A 355 36.91 -18.81 -118.29
CA ARG A 355 37.13 -17.68 -119.22
C ARG A 355 38.38 -17.87 -120.10
N THR A 356 39.45 -18.43 -119.54
CA THR A 356 40.74 -18.62 -120.22
C THR A 356 40.68 -19.58 -121.43
N PRO A 357 40.14 -20.82 -121.33
CA PRO A 357 40.00 -21.71 -122.48
C PRO A 357 38.91 -21.24 -123.46
N LEU A 358 37.85 -20.58 -122.99
CA LEU A 358 36.81 -20.04 -123.85
C LEU A 358 37.36 -18.94 -124.79
N GLN A 359 38.30 -18.15 -124.28
CA GLN A 359 39.05 -17.17 -125.08
C GLN A 359 40.05 -17.83 -126.04
N SER A 360 40.65 -18.96 -125.65
CA SER A 360 41.47 -19.76 -126.55
C SER A 360 40.67 -20.40 -127.70
N ILE A 361 39.41 -20.78 -127.48
CA ILE A 361 38.55 -21.39 -128.52
C ILE A 361 37.99 -20.33 -129.48
N LEU A 362 37.58 -19.16 -128.97
CA LEU A 362 37.11 -18.04 -129.81
C LEU A 362 38.21 -17.44 -130.71
N GLY A 363 39.50 -17.64 -130.38
CA GLY A 363 40.62 -17.16 -131.19
C GLY A 363 41.01 -18.04 -132.39
N TYR A 364 40.36 -19.20 -132.58
CA TYR A 364 40.62 -20.14 -133.69
C TYR A 364 39.55 -20.13 -134.80
N ALA A 365 38.64 -19.13 -134.82
CA ALA A 365 37.60 -18.98 -135.83
C ALA A 365 37.95 -17.96 -136.91
#